data_AF-A0A6G2HBU9-F1
#
_entry.id   AF-A0A6G2HBU9-F1
#
_cell.length_a   1.000
_cell.length_b   1.000
_cell.length_c   1.000
_cell.angle_alpha   90.00
_cell.angle_beta   90.00
_cell.angle_gamma   90.00
#
_symmetry.space_group_name_H-M   'P 1'
#
loop_
_entity.id
_entity.type
_entity.pdbx_description
1 polymer ?
#
loop_
_entity_poly.entity_id
_entity_poly.type
_entity_poly.pdbx_seq_one_letter_code
_entity_poly.pdbx_strand_id
1 'polypeptide(L)'
;MEANPVDSGAAADGRDTPRKRLLRAVAAQTAVLSAAVHLLWAWPRIGVEGDPRPYVFLLGGAFTVLVAAATLQADEYRRLYALGAGTLLAFLVGYAGWYGAGAAAVLAADPLAIVGKIAEVVGVLAFVALYRLAPPTSVVVARRRELERDRSSDEGGSDRWSDEP
;
A
#
# COMPACT_ATOMS: atom_id res chain seq x y z
N MET A 1 23.38 -0.03 -45.36
CA MET A 1 23.70 -0.78 -44.14
C MET A 1 22.97 -0.04 -43.02
N GLU A 2 21.71 -0.40 -42.82
CA GLU A 2 20.75 0.29 -41.96
C GLU A 2 21.06 0.07 -40.49
N ALA A 3 21.00 1.15 -39.72
CA ALA A 3 21.04 1.12 -38.27
C ALA A 3 19.80 0.38 -37.74
N ASN A 4 20.05 -0.66 -36.95
CA ASN A 4 19.05 -1.44 -36.26
C ASN A 4 18.39 -0.56 -35.19
N PRO A 5 17.08 -0.23 -35.27
CA PRO A 5 16.42 0.54 -34.23
C PRO A 5 16.35 -0.34 -32.98
N VAL A 6 17.10 0.08 -31.96
CA VAL A 6 17.11 -0.48 -30.62
C VAL A 6 15.66 -0.66 -30.16
N ASP A 7 15.32 -1.92 -29.90
CA ASP A 7 14.13 -2.44 -29.24
C ASP A 7 13.94 -1.78 -27.84
N SER A 8 13.59 -0.50 -27.87
CA SER A 8 13.39 0.34 -26.68
C SER A 8 11.95 0.22 -26.16
N GLY A 9 11.14 -0.65 -26.77
CA GLY A 9 9.73 -0.85 -26.43
C GLY A 9 9.48 -2.00 -25.46
N ALA A 10 10.30 -3.06 -25.49
CA ALA A 10 10.01 -4.29 -24.74
C ALA A 10 10.25 -4.21 -23.22
N ALA A 11 11.07 -3.27 -22.73
CA ALA A 11 11.39 -3.17 -21.30
C ALA A 11 10.39 -2.34 -20.48
N ALA A 12 9.48 -1.60 -21.13
CA ALA A 12 8.52 -0.75 -20.45
C ALA A 12 7.20 -1.45 -20.08
N ASP A 13 6.91 -2.60 -20.69
CA ASP A 13 5.54 -3.14 -20.77
C ASP A 13 5.12 -4.06 -19.60
N GLY A 14 6.06 -4.46 -18.74
CA GLY A 14 5.78 -5.30 -17.56
C GLY A 14 5.30 -4.55 -16.30
N ARG A 15 5.40 -3.21 -16.31
CA ARG A 15 5.30 -2.34 -15.12
C ARG A 15 3.87 -1.98 -14.70
N ASP A 16 2.96 -1.79 -15.66
CA ASP A 16 1.59 -1.30 -15.41
C ASP A 16 0.57 -2.06 -16.26
N THR A 17 0.49 -3.39 -16.11
CA THR A 17 -0.66 -4.07 -16.68
C THR A 17 -1.94 -3.50 -16.06
N PRO A 18 -3.01 -3.26 -16.83
CA PRO A 18 -4.24 -2.63 -16.34
C PRO A 18 -4.80 -3.34 -15.10
N ARG A 19 -4.56 -4.65 -15.01
CA ARG A 19 -4.88 -5.48 -13.85
C ARG A 19 -4.13 -5.07 -12.57
N LYS A 20 -2.82 -4.80 -12.63
CA LYS A 20 -2.02 -4.36 -11.46
C LYS A 20 -2.48 -2.98 -10.99
N ARG A 21 -2.73 -2.05 -11.91
CA ARG A 21 -3.24 -0.71 -11.60
C ARG A 21 -4.61 -0.78 -10.93
N LEU A 22 -5.51 -1.62 -11.44
CA LEU A 22 -6.80 -1.88 -10.81
C LEU A 22 -6.65 -2.45 -9.40
N LEU A 23 -5.77 -3.44 -9.21
CA LEU A 23 -5.53 -4.02 -7.88
C LEU A 23 -4.98 -2.99 -6.88
N ARG A 24 -4.08 -2.10 -7.31
CA ARG A 24 -3.57 -1.00 -6.45
C ARG A 24 -4.68 -0.03 -6.06
N ALA A 25 -5.56 0.32 -7.01
CA ALA A 25 -6.72 1.16 -6.73
C ALA A 25 -7.67 0.50 -5.71
N VAL A 26 -8.01 -0.78 -5.92
CA VAL A 26 -8.87 -1.55 -5.01
C VAL A 26 -8.23 -1.66 -3.62
N ALA A 27 -6.93 -1.99 -3.54
CA ALA A 27 -6.21 -2.08 -2.27
C ALA A 27 -6.21 -0.74 -1.52
N ALA A 28 -5.97 0.38 -2.23
CA ALA A 28 -6.00 1.70 -1.63
C ALA A 28 -7.41 2.12 -1.19
N GLN A 29 -8.43 1.89 -2.01
CA GLN A 29 -9.82 2.22 -1.68
C GLN A 29 -10.32 1.45 -0.47
N THR A 30 -10.05 0.14 -0.41
CA THR A 30 -10.44 -0.70 0.73
C THR A 30 -9.68 -0.34 2.00
N ALA A 31 -8.39 0.00 1.91
CA ALA A 31 -7.61 0.50 3.04
C ALA A 31 -8.16 1.83 3.56
N VAL A 32 -8.48 2.78 2.68
CA VAL A 32 -9.08 4.07 3.08
C VAL A 32 -10.47 3.86 3.69
N LEU A 33 -11.28 2.97 3.12
CA LEU A 33 -12.60 2.65 3.67
C LEU A 33 -12.49 2.01 5.05
N SER A 34 -11.57 1.05 5.23
CA SER A 34 -11.29 0.46 6.55
C SER A 34 -10.81 1.52 7.54
N ALA A 35 -9.90 2.40 7.14
CA ALA A 35 -9.44 3.50 7.99
C ALA A 35 -10.59 4.43 8.40
N ALA A 36 -11.43 4.84 7.44
CA ALA A 36 -12.57 5.71 7.70
C ALA A 36 -13.54 5.08 8.72
N VAL A 37 -13.82 3.78 8.60
CA VAL A 37 -14.65 3.04 9.56
C VAL A 37 -14.06 3.11 10.97
N HIS A 38 -12.76 2.85 11.12
CA HIS A 38 -12.09 2.91 12.42
C HIS A 38 -12.07 4.33 13.00
N LEU A 39 -11.85 5.34 12.18
CA LEU A 39 -11.87 6.74 12.59
C LEU A 39 -13.28 7.17 13.03
N LEU A 40 -14.32 6.83 12.26
CA LEU A 40 -15.72 7.13 12.59
C LEU A 40 -16.15 6.42 13.88
N TRP A 41 -15.67 5.19 14.10
CA TRP A 41 -15.93 4.47 15.35
C TRP A 41 -15.18 5.11 16.53
N ALA A 42 -13.91 5.46 16.34
CA ALA A 42 -13.03 5.93 17.42
C ALA A 42 -13.31 7.38 17.85
N TRP A 43 -13.51 8.27 16.88
CA TRP A 43 -13.67 9.71 17.09
C TRP A 43 -14.65 10.09 18.21
N PRO A 44 -15.91 9.60 18.23
CA PRO A 44 -16.86 9.97 19.28
C PRO A 44 -16.57 9.34 20.65
N ARG A 45 -15.59 8.43 20.74
CA ARG A 45 -15.26 7.66 21.95
C ARG A 45 -13.97 8.14 22.63
N ILE A 46 -13.33 9.17 22.08
CA ILE A 46 -12.14 9.78 22.69
C ILE A 46 -12.53 10.48 23.99
N GLY A 47 -11.73 10.26 25.05
CA GLY A 47 -11.97 10.85 26.37
C GLY A 47 -12.95 10.06 27.24
N VAL A 48 -13.50 8.94 26.77
CA VAL A 48 -14.21 8.00 27.64
C VAL A 48 -13.20 7.27 28.52
N GLU A 49 -13.31 7.44 29.84
CA GLU A 49 -12.38 6.84 30.79
C GLU A 49 -12.36 5.31 30.72
N GLY A 50 -11.16 4.73 30.76
CA GLY A 50 -10.96 3.28 30.88
C GLY A 50 -10.98 2.48 29.56
N ASP A 51 -11.28 3.10 28.41
CA ASP A 51 -11.24 2.43 27.10
C ASP A 51 -10.07 2.92 26.23
N PRO A 52 -8.99 2.12 26.07
CA PRO A 52 -7.85 2.52 25.23
C PRO A 52 -8.10 2.33 23.72
N ARG A 53 -9.15 1.60 23.31
CA ARG A 53 -9.39 1.22 21.91
C ARG A 53 -9.50 2.42 20.96
N PRO A 54 -10.19 3.52 21.31
CA PRO A 54 -10.32 4.68 20.43
C PRO A 54 -8.96 5.23 19.98
N TYR A 55 -7.98 5.35 20.89
CA TYR A 55 -6.65 5.84 20.56
C TYR A 55 -5.89 4.90 19.62
N VAL A 56 -5.98 3.59 19.86
CA VAL A 56 -5.35 2.57 19.00
C VAL A 56 -5.97 2.58 17.61
N PHE A 57 -7.29 2.73 17.50
CA PHE A 57 -7.97 2.78 16.21
C PHE A 57 -7.76 4.09 15.47
N LEU A 58 -7.59 5.21 16.16
CA LEU A 58 -7.15 6.46 15.53
C LEU A 58 -5.76 6.30 14.91
N LEU A 59 -4.81 5.77 15.69
CA LEU A 59 -3.44 5.56 15.22
C LEU A 59 -3.39 4.55 14.07
N GLY A 60 -4.09 3.42 14.22
CA GLY A 60 -4.19 2.39 13.19
C GLY A 60 -4.87 2.90 11.91
N GLY A 61 -5.94 3.70 12.03
CA GLY A 61 -6.61 4.33 10.91
C GLY A 61 -5.68 5.28 10.16
N ALA A 62 -5.00 6.18 10.87
CA ALA A 62 -4.02 7.10 10.29
C ALA A 62 -2.89 6.33 9.58
N PHE A 63 -2.33 5.31 10.23
CA PHE A 63 -1.31 4.45 9.62
C PHE A 63 -1.79 3.77 8.34
N THR A 64 -3.03 3.27 8.34
CA THR A 64 -3.63 2.60 7.17
C THR A 64 -3.79 3.57 6.00
N VAL A 65 -4.15 4.83 6.26
CA VAL A 65 -4.18 5.88 5.22
C VAL A 65 -2.78 6.13 4.64
N LEU A 66 -1.74 6.16 5.48
CA LEU A 66 -0.37 6.31 5.00
C LEU A 66 0.07 5.14 4.11
N VAL A 67 -0.29 3.90 4.47
CA VAL A 67 -0.03 2.73 3.63
C VAL A 67 -0.78 2.81 2.30
N ALA A 68 -2.03 3.28 2.30
CA ALA A 68 -2.81 3.48 1.08
C ALA A 68 -2.17 4.54 0.16
N ALA A 69 -1.77 5.68 0.71
CA ALA A 69 -1.08 6.73 -0.03
C ALA A 69 0.24 6.23 -0.63
N ALA A 70 1.06 5.55 0.18
CA ALA A 70 2.30 4.93 -0.28
C ALA A 70 2.05 3.88 -1.38
N THR A 71 0.96 3.12 -1.30
CA THR A 71 0.58 2.11 -2.29
C THR A 71 0.27 2.72 -3.66
N LEU A 72 -0.20 3.96 -3.69
CA LEU A 72 -0.44 4.69 -4.93
C LEU A 72 0.83 5.38 -5.46
N GLN A 73 1.73 5.82 -4.57
CA GLN A 73 2.91 6.60 -4.95
C GLN A 73 4.17 5.77 -5.27
N ALA A 74 4.35 4.61 -4.64
CA ALA A 74 5.63 3.89 -4.68
C ALA A 74 5.77 2.97 -5.91
N ASP A 75 6.97 2.86 -6.47
CA ASP A 75 7.30 1.89 -7.53
C ASP A 75 7.38 0.46 -6.97
N GLU A 76 6.39 -0.40 -7.25
CA GLU A 76 6.28 -1.83 -6.86
C GLU A 76 7.13 -2.30 -5.64
N TYR A 77 6.75 -1.92 -4.42
CA TYR A 77 7.40 -2.41 -3.20
C TYR A 77 6.64 -3.59 -2.58
N ARG A 78 7.14 -4.81 -2.81
CA ARG A 78 6.54 -6.03 -2.23
C ARG A 78 6.38 -5.98 -0.70
N ARG A 79 7.30 -5.34 0.02
CA ARG A 79 7.21 -5.13 1.48
C ARG A 79 6.04 -4.23 1.87
N LEU A 80 5.72 -3.24 1.04
CA LEU A 80 4.59 -2.34 1.27
C LEU A 80 3.25 -3.09 1.15
N TYR A 81 3.15 -4.01 0.19
CA TYR A 81 1.95 -4.84 0.06
C TYR A 81 1.78 -5.82 1.23
N ALA A 82 2.89 -6.42 1.71
CA ALA A 82 2.86 -7.23 2.93
C ALA A 82 2.44 -6.39 4.15
N LEU A 83 2.91 -5.15 4.25
CA LEU A 83 2.53 -4.22 5.32
C LEU A 83 1.04 -3.89 5.26
N GLY A 84 0.50 -3.59 4.08
CA GLY A 84 -0.94 -3.35 3.88
C GLY A 84 -1.80 -4.57 4.26
N ALA A 85 -1.43 -5.76 3.76
CA ALA A 85 -2.13 -7.00 4.14
C ALA A 85 -2.04 -7.26 5.64
N GLY A 86 -0.87 -7.11 6.24
CA GLY A 86 -0.65 -7.33 7.68
C GLY A 86 -1.44 -6.35 8.55
N THR A 87 -1.54 -5.09 8.14
CA THR A 87 -2.30 -4.06 8.86
C THR A 87 -3.79 -4.40 8.88
N LEU A 88 -4.37 -4.71 7.72
CA LEU A 88 -5.79 -5.08 7.64
C LEU A 88 -6.07 -6.41 8.35
N LEU A 89 -5.16 -7.38 8.26
CA LEU A 89 -5.28 -8.64 8.99
C LEU A 89 -5.22 -8.43 10.51
N ALA A 90 -4.42 -7.48 10.99
CA ALA A 90 -4.37 -7.14 12.41
C ALA A 90 -5.72 -6.60 12.92
N PHE A 91 -6.46 -5.82 12.11
CA PHE A 91 -7.82 -5.39 12.48
C PHE A 91 -8.82 -6.55 12.50
N LEU A 92 -8.70 -7.52 11.58
CA LEU A 92 -9.55 -8.71 11.56
C LEU A 92 -9.30 -9.59 12.80
N VAL A 93 -8.02 -9.92 13.04
CA VAL A 93 -7.61 -10.75 14.18
C VAL A 93 -7.89 -10.05 15.51
N GLY A 94 -7.65 -8.74 15.59
CA GLY A 94 -7.96 -7.94 16.77
C GLY A 94 -9.46 -7.94 17.07
N TYR A 95 -10.31 -7.83 16.05
CA TYR A 95 -11.77 -7.92 16.23
C TYR A 95 -12.20 -9.29 16.76
N ALA A 96 -11.72 -10.38 16.14
CA ALA A 96 -12.03 -11.73 16.57
C ALA A 96 -11.49 -12.04 17.98
N GLY A 97 -10.26 -11.61 18.27
CA GLY A 97 -9.63 -11.80 19.59
C GLY A 97 -10.34 -11.02 20.69
N TRP A 98 -10.84 -9.82 20.39
CA TRP A 98 -11.56 -9.00 21.36
C TRP A 98 -12.97 -9.53 21.66
N TYR A 99 -13.74 -9.87 20.62
CA TYR A 99 -15.14 -10.30 20.79
C TYR A 99 -15.30 -11.81 20.99
N GLY A 100 -14.27 -12.60 20.71
CA GLY A 100 -14.29 -14.05 20.85
C GLY A 100 -15.46 -14.70 20.11
N ALA A 101 -16.16 -15.62 20.79
CA ALA A 101 -17.33 -16.31 20.24
C ALA A 101 -18.51 -15.37 19.91
N GLY A 102 -18.54 -14.16 20.49
CA GLY A 102 -19.57 -13.16 20.23
C GLY A 102 -19.37 -12.34 18.95
N ALA A 103 -18.22 -12.50 18.27
CA ALA A 103 -17.85 -11.66 17.13
C ALA A 103 -18.92 -11.63 16.02
N ALA A 104 -19.53 -12.78 15.70
CA ALA A 104 -20.57 -12.85 14.67
C ALA A 104 -21.84 -12.08 15.06
N ALA A 105 -22.26 -12.16 16.32
CA ALA A 105 -23.45 -11.46 16.81
C ALA A 105 -23.22 -9.95 16.85
N VAL A 106 -22.05 -9.50 17.31
CA VAL A 106 -21.68 -8.08 17.31
C VAL A 106 -21.60 -7.53 15.89
N LEU A 107 -21.04 -8.31 14.96
CA LEU A 107 -20.95 -7.92 13.55
C LEU A 107 -22.34 -7.74 12.93
N ALA A 108 -23.26 -8.68 13.17
CA ALA A 108 -24.62 -8.60 12.65
C ALA A 108 -25.42 -7.42 13.21
N ALA A 109 -25.10 -6.96 14.43
CA ALA A 109 -25.77 -5.85 15.09
C ALA A 109 -25.21 -4.47 14.72
N ASP A 110 -24.03 -4.40 14.09
CA ASP A 110 -23.33 -3.15 13.79
C ASP A 110 -23.06 -3.01 12.28
N PRO A 111 -23.91 -2.26 11.53
CA PRO A 111 -23.72 -2.02 10.11
C PRO A 111 -22.35 -1.43 9.75
N LEU A 112 -21.79 -0.59 10.64
CA LEU A 112 -20.48 0.02 10.42
C LEU A 112 -19.37 -1.04 10.50
N ALA A 113 -19.49 -1.99 11.43
CA ALA A 113 -18.58 -3.13 11.53
C ALA A 113 -18.64 -4.01 10.27
N ILE A 114 -19.84 -4.26 9.71
CA ILE A 114 -20.00 -5.03 8.47
C ILE A 114 -19.18 -4.39 7.34
N VAL A 115 -19.34 -3.08 7.12
CA VAL A 115 -18.59 -2.35 6.09
C VAL A 115 -17.08 -2.46 6.33
N GLY A 116 -16.64 -2.27 7.58
CA GLY A 116 -15.24 -2.39 7.97
C GLY A 116 -14.65 -3.76 7.65
N LYS A 117 -15.32 -4.85 8.04
CA LYS A 117 -14.82 -6.21 7.83
C LYS A 117 -14.82 -6.63 6.36
N ILE A 118 -15.83 -6.23 5.59
CA ILE A 118 -15.83 -6.45 4.14
C ILE A 118 -14.64 -5.73 3.50
N ALA A 119 -14.43 -4.45 3.83
CA ALA A 119 -13.31 -3.67 3.31
C ALA A 119 -11.96 -4.31 3.68
N GLU A 120 -11.79 -4.73 4.93
CA GLU A 120 -10.57 -5.41 5.39
C GLU A 120 -10.31 -6.71 4.62
N VAL A 121 -11.31 -7.59 4.48
CA VAL A 121 -11.15 -8.86 3.76
C VAL A 121 -10.77 -8.62 2.30
N VAL A 122 -11.51 -7.75 1.60
CA VAL A 122 -11.23 -7.44 0.19
C VAL A 122 -9.83 -6.81 0.04
N GLY A 123 -9.47 -5.90 0.95
CA GLY A 123 -8.15 -5.27 0.95
C GLY A 123 -7.02 -6.25 1.21
N VAL A 124 -7.17 -7.18 2.17
CA VAL A 124 -6.20 -8.25 2.41
C VAL A 124 -5.99 -9.07 1.14
N LEU A 125 -7.06 -9.49 0.48
CA LEU A 125 -6.97 -10.26 -0.75
C LEU A 125 -6.26 -9.48 -1.87
N ALA A 126 -6.57 -8.18 -2.01
CA ALA A 126 -5.93 -7.32 -2.99
C ALA A 126 -4.43 -7.13 -2.72
N PHE A 127 -4.05 -6.85 -1.47
CA PHE A 127 -2.64 -6.71 -1.08
C PHE A 127 -1.87 -8.02 -1.20
N VAL A 128 -2.47 -9.17 -0.85
CA VAL A 128 -1.85 -10.48 -1.05
C VAL A 128 -1.66 -10.78 -2.54
N ALA A 129 -2.64 -10.47 -3.38
CA ALA A 129 -2.51 -10.63 -4.83
C ALA A 129 -1.36 -9.77 -5.38
N LEU A 130 -1.26 -8.50 -4.97
CA LEU A 130 -0.14 -7.62 -5.32
C LEU A 130 1.20 -8.16 -4.80
N TYR A 131 1.25 -8.66 -3.57
CA TYR A 131 2.46 -9.28 -2.99
C TYR A 131 2.95 -10.49 -3.79
N ARG A 132 2.02 -11.28 -4.36
CA ARG A 132 2.34 -12.46 -5.16
C ARG A 132 2.77 -12.10 -6.59
N LEU A 133 2.25 -11.01 -7.14
CA LEU A 133 2.59 -10.51 -8.47
C LEU A 133 3.86 -9.65 -8.51
N ALA A 134 4.26 -9.07 -7.37
CA ALA A 134 5.41 -8.19 -7.29
C ALA A 134 6.74 -8.96 -7.31
N PRO A 135 7.73 -8.50 -8.11
CA PRO A 135 9.10 -8.99 -8.04
C PRO A 135 9.71 -8.82 -6.63
N PRO A 136 10.75 -9.59 -6.25
CA PRO A 136 11.47 -9.39 -5.00
C PRO A 136 11.98 -7.94 -4.88
N THR A 137 11.80 -7.33 -3.70
CA THR A 137 12.04 -5.89 -3.46
C THR A 137 13.51 -5.47 -3.67
N SER A 138 14.44 -6.41 -3.54
CA SER A 138 15.87 -6.20 -3.82
C SER A 138 16.14 -5.80 -5.28
N VAL A 139 15.39 -6.36 -6.22
CA VAL A 139 15.54 -6.09 -7.66
C VAL A 139 15.05 -4.68 -8.00
N VAL A 140 13.97 -4.24 -7.37
CA VAL A 140 13.39 -2.89 -7.58
C VAL A 140 14.33 -1.81 -7.04
N VAL A 141 14.90 -2.02 -5.85
CA VAL A 141 15.87 -1.08 -5.26
C VAL A 141 17.17 -1.03 -6.07
N ALA A 142 17.64 -2.17 -6.60
CA ALA A 142 18.82 -2.22 -7.46
C ALA A 142 18.62 -1.41 -8.76
N ARG A 143 17.49 -1.63 -9.46
CA ARG A 143 17.16 -0.89 -10.69
C ARG A 143 17.03 0.62 -10.44
N ARG A 144 16.43 1.02 -9.31
CA ARG A 144 16.32 2.45 -8.96
C ARG A 144 17.70 3.08 -8.73
N ARG A 145 18.60 2.39 -8.05
CA ARG A 145 19.99 2.87 -7.83
C ARG A 145 20.78 2.99 -9.13
N GLU A 146 20.58 2.08 -10.07
CA GLU A 146 21.19 2.16 -11.40
C GLU A 146 20.67 3.39 -12.17
N LEU A 147 19.35 3.60 -12.22
CA LEU A 147 18.75 4.77 -12.87
C LEU A 147 19.18 6.11 -12.24
N GLU A 148 19.31 6.17 -10.91
CA GLU A 148 19.80 7.36 -10.21
C GLU A 148 21.29 7.62 -10.53
N ARG A 149 22.10 6.57 -10.68
CA ARG A 149 23.52 6.67 -11.06
C ARG A 149 23.69 7.15 -12.50
N ASP A 150 22.91 6.61 -13.43
CA ASP A 150 22.95 6.99 -14.84
C ASP A 150 22.56 8.48 -15.01
N ARG A 151 21.49 8.92 -14.34
CA ARG A 151 21.08 10.34 -14.36
C ARG A 151 22.15 11.28 -13.82
N SER A 152 22.81 10.90 -12.72
CA SER A 152 23.92 11.70 -12.15
C SER A 152 25.17 11.73 -13.04
N SER A 153 25.36 10.72 -13.89
CA SER A 153 26.49 10.65 -14.83
C SER A 153 26.25 11.53 -16.05
N ASP A 154 25.01 11.64 -16.53
CA ASP A 154 24.62 12.58 -17.59
C ASP A 154 24.69 14.04 -17.11
N GLU A 155 24.27 14.32 -15.87
CA GLU A 155 24.33 15.68 -15.29
C GLU A 155 25.77 16.11 -14.94
N GLY A 156 26.65 15.18 -14.54
CA GLY A 156 28.06 15.48 -14.24
C GLY A 156 28.98 15.54 -15.48
N GLY A 157 28.51 15.07 -16.64
CA GLY A 157 29.25 15.09 -17.90
C GLY A 157 29.18 16.44 -18.63
N SER A 158 28.16 17.26 -18.38
CA SER A 158 27.97 18.56 -19.05
C SER A 158 28.83 19.69 -18.49
N ASP A 159 29.33 19.57 -17.25
CA ASP A 159 30.12 20.63 -16.60
C ASP A 159 31.63 20.52 -16.89
N ARG A 160 32.07 19.49 -17.62
CA ARG A 160 33.50 19.20 -17.85
C ARG A 160 34.08 19.73 -19.17
N TRP A 161 33.29 20.39 -20.02
CA TRP A 161 33.73 20.82 -21.37
C TRP A 161 33.82 22.34 -21.56
N SER A 162 33.78 23.15 -20.50
CA SER A 162 33.80 24.62 -20.63
C SER A 162 35.15 25.29 -20.32
N ASP A 163 36.18 24.51 -19.97
CA ASP A 163 37.52 25.03 -19.67
C ASP A 163 38.56 24.39 -20.61
N GLU A 164 38.64 24.87 -21.85
CA GLU A 164 39.92 24.90 -22.57
C GLU A 164 40.18 26.35 -23.06
N PRO A 165 41.41 26.87 -22.90
CA PRO A 165 41.76 28.29 -22.95
C PRO A 165 41.73 28.92 -24.34
#